data_AF-A0A1F4ZWY1-F1
#
_entry.id   AF-A0A1F4ZWY1-F1
#
_cell.length_a   1.000
_cell.length_b   1.000
_cell.length_c   1.000
_cell.angle_alpha   90.00
_cell.angle_beta   90.00
_cell.angle_gamma   90.00
#
_symmetry.space_group_name_H-M   'P 1'
#
loop_
_entity.id
_entity.type
_entity.pdbx_description
1 polymer ?
#
loop_
_entity_poly.entity_id
_entity_poly.type
_entity_poly.pdbx_seq_one_letter_code
_entity_poly.pdbx_strand_id
1 'polypeptide(L)'
;MLSEVMNLALVQLVTTAGPHMNNRKEGVVSWVLWWAKFFEKSRDPKGKRELVQSGNIGILEEIKDRIDGLQGEEMSGVLLMAAGEGTEGHRLAVDWMRDHVYFPILLLENVGYFHRYPDRRKPFLPLAVRLSMWPAYGVMTGLVPDKPEAEDENTFYRRLVREQLGAHYSFSGSKDPNKQDKEKRGRYQSWFTEIPESDDPRTSERVERLFGGSQILDGESDEPEFREWPRIKRYRLPRGYGQ
;
A
#
# COMPACT_ATOMS: atom_id res chain seq x y z
N MET A 1 4.10 -20.30 -4.60
CA MET A 1 3.06 -19.38 -4.08
C MET A 1 3.33 -17.91 -4.41
N LEU A 2 3.97 -17.05 -3.59
CA LEU A 2 4.35 -15.65 -3.94
C LEU A 2 4.97 -15.39 -5.34
N SER A 3 5.85 -16.24 -5.89
CA SER A 3 6.32 -16.08 -7.28
C SER A 3 5.20 -16.31 -8.30
N GLU A 4 4.25 -17.19 -8.00
CA GLU A 4 3.03 -17.39 -8.79
C GLU A 4 2.06 -16.24 -8.56
N VAL A 5 1.92 -15.70 -7.34
CA VAL A 5 1.08 -14.52 -7.02
C VAL A 5 1.63 -13.25 -7.68
N MET A 6 2.94 -13.07 -7.73
CA MET A 6 3.60 -11.96 -8.42
C MET A 6 3.57 -12.13 -9.93
N ASN A 7 3.68 -13.35 -10.44
CA ASN A 7 3.43 -13.63 -11.85
C ASN A 7 1.95 -13.44 -12.19
N LEU A 8 1.02 -13.78 -11.29
CA LEU A 8 -0.41 -13.51 -11.41
C LEU A 8 -0.69 -12.02 -11.36
N ALA A 9 -0.02 -11.25 -10.50
CA ALA A 9 -0.13 -9.80 -10.45
C ALA A 9 0.42 -9.18 -11.74
N LEU A 10 1.61 -9.58 -12.19
CA LEU A 10 2.19 -9.12 -13.45
C LEU A 10 1.28 -9.45 -14.64
N VAL A 11 0.78 -10.70 -14.72
CA VAL A 11 -0.16 -11.16 -15.75
C VAL A 11 -1.46 -10.36 -15.64
N GLN A 12 -2.11 -10.28 -14.47
CA GLN A 12 -3.33 -9.51 -14.27
C GLN A 12 -3.15 -8.02 -14.59
N LEU A 13 -1.99 -7.42 -14.30
CA LEU A 13 -1.72 -6.02 -14.62
C LEU A 13 -1.60 -5.76 -16.12
N VAL A 14 -1.08 -6.71 -16.90
CA VAL A 14 -0.93 -6.57 -18.36
C VAL A 14 -2.07 -7.20 -19.17
N THR A 15 -2.85 -8.12 -18.58
CA THR A 15 -3.90 -8.89 -19.28
C THR A 15 -5.32 -8.62 -18.79
N THR A 16 -5.55 -7.96 -17.65
CA THR A 16 -6.93 -7.66 -17.21
C THR A 16 -7.53 -6.61 -18.14
N ALA A 17 -8.56 -6.99 -18.89
CA ALA A 17 -9.32 -6.04 -19.72
C ALA A 17 -9.93 -4.95 -18.81
N GLY A 18 -9.82 -3.70 -19.23
CA GLY A 18 -10.31 -2.56 -18.47
C GLY A 18 -9.74 -1.25 -19.01
N PRO A 19 -10.26 -0.10 -18.55
CA PRO A 19 -9.76 1.19 -18.98
C PRO A 19 -8.25 1.30 -18.69
N HIS A 20 -7.51 1.89 -19.64
CA HIS A 20 -6.07 2.17 -19.54
C HIS A 20 -5.10 0.97 -19.69
N MET A 21 -5.50 -0.11 -20.38
CA MET A 21 -4.63 -1.26 -20.70
C MET A 21 -3.28 -0.88 -21.37
N ASN A 22 -3.26 0.14 -22.23
CA ASN A 22 -2.03 0.59 -22.88
C ASN A 22 -1.10 1.37 -21.91
N ASN A 23 -1.66 2.21 -21.04
CA ASN A 23 -0.89 3.03 -20.10
C ASN A 23 -0.33 2.20 -18.93
N ARG A 24 -0.99 1.10 -18.56
CA ARG A 24 -0.46 0.12 -17.61
C ARG A 24 0.83 -0.55 -18.10
N LYS A 25 1.03 -0.69 -19.41
CA LYS A 25 2.25 -1.31 -19.95
C LYS A 25 3.51 -0.47 -19.77
N GLU A 26 3.39 0.85 -19.61
CA GLU A 26 4.54 1.76 -19.54
C GLU A 26 4.90 2.15 -18.10
N GLY A 27 3.91 2.53 -17.27
CA GLY A 27 4.16 3.00 -15.90
C GLY A 27 4.16 1.91 -14.82
N VAL A 28 3.31 0.88 -14.96
CA VAL A 28 3.12 -0.17 -13.94
C VAL A 28 4.28 -1.17 -13.94
N VAL A 29 4.88 -1.39 -15.11
CA VAL A 29 5.98 -2.33 -15.27
C VAL A 29 7.17 -1.95 -14.39
N SER A 30 7.54 -0.68 -14.29
CA SER A 30 8.75 -0.28 -13.54
C SER A 30 8.69 -0.64 -12.04
N TRP A 31 7.63 -0.27 -11.33
CA TRP A 31 7.53 -0.51 -9.89
C TRP A 31 7.11 -1.95 -9.56
N VAL A 32 6.35 -2.62 -10.42
CA VAL A 32 6.01 -4.05 -10.26
C VAL A 32 7.23 -4.93 -10.52
N LEU A 33 8.02 -4.62 -11.55
CA LEU A 33 9.30 -5.30 -11.77
C LEU A 33 10.26 -5.05 -10.63
N TRP A 34 10.23 -3.86 -10.02
CA TRP A 34 11.01 -3.59 -8.81
C TRP A 34 10.64 -4.58 -7.70
N TRP A 35 9.34 -4.78 -7.40
CA TRP A 35 8.91 -5.76 -6.39
C TRP A 35 9.26 -7.19 -6.78
N ALA A 36 9.10 -7.56 -8.04
CA ALA A 36 9.48 -8.88 -8.53
C ALA A 36 10.98 -9.14 -8.29
N LYS A 37 11.84 -8.17 -8.64
CA LYS A 37 13.30 -8.23 -8.41
C LYS A 37 13.63 -8.23 -6.92
N PHE A 38 12.95 -7.42 -6.11
CA PHE A 38 13.11 -7.37 -4.65
C PHE A 38 12.85 -8.76 -4.06
N PHE A 39 11.68 -9.35 -4.34
CA PHE A 39 11.32 -10.69 -3.84
C PHE A 39 12.18 -11.82 -4.40
N GLU A 40 12.77 -11.66 -5.58
CA GLU A 40 13.73 -12.61 -6.11
C GLU A 40 15.07 -12.57 -5.35
N LYS A 41 15.56 -11.37 -5.05
CA LYS A 41 16.80 -11.16 -4.26
C LYS A 41 16.64 -11.58 -2.79
N SER A 42 15.44 -11.42 -2.21
CA SER A 42 15.14 -11.83 -0.84
C SER A 42 14.94 -13.34 -0.66
N ARG A 43 15.32 -14.17 -1.64
CA ARG A 43 15.29 -15.63 -1.53
C ARG A 43 16.60 -16.12 -0.89
N ASP A 44 16.51 -16.96 0.14
CA ASP A 44 17.66 -17.71 0.65
C ASP A 44 18.26 -18.54 -0.52
N PRO A 45 19.60 -18.61 -0.68
CA PRO A 45 20.26 -19.50 -1.64
C PRO A 45 19.81 -20.97 -1.59
N LYS A 46 19.21 -21.44 -0.49
CA LYS A 46 18.57 -22.77 -0.38
C LYS A 46 17.14 -22.84 -0.92
N GLY A 47 16.63 -21.78 -1.53
CA GLY A 47 15.28 -21.68 -2.09
C GLY A 47 14.16 -21.57 -1.04
N LYS A 48 14.52 -21.49 0.25
CA LYS A 48 13.55 -21.20 1.31
C LYS A 48 13.22 -19.72 1.28
N ARG A 49 11.94 -19.45 1.47
CA ARG A 49 11.43 -18.09 1.51
C ARG A 49 11.65 -17.58 2.94
N GLU A 50 12.45 -16.53 3.10
CA GLU A 50 12.23 -15.58 4.19
C GLU A 50 11.19 -14.52 3.77
N LEU A 51 10.25 -14.89 2.89
CA LEU A 51 9.11 -14.05 2.59
C LEU A 51 8.12 -14.14 3.75
N VAL A 52 8.31 -13.22 4.69
CA VAL A 52 7.38 -12.72 5.69
C VAL A 52 6.99 -13.72 6.77
N GLN A 53 7.51 -13.46 7.98
CA GLN A 53 6.86 -13.82 9.23
C GLN A 53 5.39 -13.38 9.14
N SER A 54 4.46 -14.33 9.05
CA SER A 54 3.01 -14.06 8.99
C SER A 54 2.51 -13.14 10.10
N GLY A 55 3.29 -12.95 11.17
CA GLY A 55 3.02 -12.02 12.24
C GLY A 55 3.13 -10.53 11.90
N ASN A 56 3.56 -10.12 10.70
CA ASN A 56 3.67 -8.69 10.34
C ASN A 56 2.49 -8.16 9.51
N ILE A 57 1.48 -9.00 9.26
CA ILE A 57 0.14 -8.54 8.92
C ILE A 57 -0.68 -8.70 10.19
N GLY A 58 -1.25 -7.61 10.71
CA GLY A 58 -2.05 -7.68 11.92
C GLY A 58 -3.38 -6.97 11.79
N ILE A 59 -4.35 -7.46 12.55
CA ILE A 59 -5.55 -6.68 12.86
C ILE A 59 -5.18 -5.54 13.82
N LEU A 60 -6.03 -4.51 13.91
CA LEU A 60 -5.72 -3.30 14.67
C LEU A 60 -5.41 -3.59 16.15
N GLU A 61 -6.11 -4.55 16.75
CA GLU A 61 -5.89 -4.98 18.14
C GLU A 61 -4.48 -5.55 18.33
N GLU A 62 -4.02 -6.43 17.44
CA GLU A 62 -2.66 -6.99 17.50
C GLU A 62 -1.58 -5.92 17.28
N ILE A 63 -1.85 -4.92 16.43
CA ILE A 63 -0.95 -3.78 16.22
C ILE A 63 -0.89 -2.95 17.50
N LYS A 64 -2.03 -2.68 18.13
CA LYS A 64 -2.11 -1.95 19.39
C LYS A 64 -1.35 -2.66 20.50
N ASP A 65 -1.55 -3.96 20.68
CA ASP A 65 -0.86 -4.74 21.72
C ASP A 65 0.67 -4.66 21.57
N ARG A 66 1.17 -4.63 20.33
CA ARG A 66 2.59 -4.43 20.05
C ARG A 66 3.08 -3.03 20.39
N ILE A 67 2.28 -2.01 20.11
CA ILE A 67 2.61 -0.62 20.47
C ILE A 67 2.63 -0.47 22.00
N ASP A 68 1.63 -1.01 22.70
CA ASP A 68 1.53 -0.96 24.15
C ASP A 68 2.68 -1.72 24.84
N GLY A 69 3.25 -2.72 24.16
CA GLY A 69 4.41 -3.49 24.63
C GLY A 69 5.77 -2.82 24.44
N LEU A 70 5.87 -1.71 23.70
CA LEU A 70 7.13 -0.99 23.45
C LEU A 70 7.72 -0.44 24.76
N GLN A 71 9.05 -0.45 24.88
CA GLN A 71 9.77 -0.08 26.11
C GLN A 71 10.71 1.11 25.90
N GLY A 72 10.87 1.94 26.94
CA GLY A 72 11.87 3.02 26.95
C GLY A 72 11.61 4.09 25.88
N GLU A 73 12.58 4.27 24.99
CA GLU A 73 12.55 5.26 23.89
C GLU A 73 12.02 4.67 22.57
N GLU A 74 11.48 3.44 22.58
CA GLU A 74 10.91 2.81 21.39
C GLU A 74 9.64 3.54 20.92
N MET A 75 9.74 4.22 19.78
CA MET A 75 8.63 4.96 19.20
C MET A 75 7.96 4.17 18.07
N SER A 76 6.65 4.35 17.94
CA SER A 76 5.85 3.81 16.82
C SER A 76 5.37 4.91 15.89
N GLY A 77 5.23 4.59 14.62
CA GLY A 77 4.82 5.53 13.58
C GLY A 77 3.84 4.88 12.64
N VAL A 78 2.78 5.60 12.26
CA VAL A 78 1.82 5.12 11.27
C VAL A 78 1.82 5.98 10.01
N LEU A 79 1.76 5.30 8.88
CA LEU A 79 1.50 5.87 7.57
C LEU A 79 0.19 5.28 7.02
N LEU A 80 -0.76 6.16 6.67
CA LEU A 80 -2.03 5.78 6.07
C LEU A 80 -1.90 5.92 4.55
N MET A 81 -2.18 4.86 3.80
CA MET A 81 -2.13 4.87 2.34
C MET A 81 -3.44 4.35 1.74
N ALA A 82 -3.98 5.08 0.76
CA ALA A 82 -5.13 4.59 0.00
C ALA A 82 -4.77 3.35 -0.83
N ALA A 83 -4.02 3.53 -1.91
CA ALA A 83 -3.68 2.44 -2.81
C ALA A 83 -2.52 1.60 -2.26
N GLY A 84 -1.40 2.20 -1.84
CA GLY A 84 -0.30 1.45 -1.23
C GLY A 84 0.30 0.36 -2.15
N GLU A 85 0.46 0.66 -3.44
CA GLU A 85 0.97 -0.31 -4.42
C GLU A 85 2.51 -0.41 -4.46
N GLY A 86 3.18 0.39 -3.63
CA GLY A 86 4.64 0.37 -3.55
C GLY A 86 5.34 0.93 -4.79
N THR A 87 4.85 2.05 -5.32
CA THR A 87 5.61 2.88 -6.25
C THR A 87 6.81 3.51 -5.54
N GLU A 88 7.70 4.16 -6.29
CA GLU A 88 8.90 4.79 -5.72
C GLU A 88 8.58 5.76 -4.57
N GLY A 89 7.60 6.66 -4.77
CA GLY A 89 7.15 7.56 -3.70
C GLY A 89 6.59 6.84 -2.48
N HIS A 90 5.87 5.72 -2.64
CA HIS A 90 5.40 4.93 -1.51
C HIS A 90 6.55 4.27 -0.75
N ARG A 91 7.56 3.75 -1.47
CA ARG A 91 8.74 3.13 -0.86
C ARG A 91 9.57 4.15 -0.09
N LEU A 92 9.83 5.32 -0.68
CA LEU A 92 10.49 6.43 -0.01
C LEU A 92 9.76 6.87 1.26
N ALA A 93 8.42 6.96 1.21
CA ALA A 93 7.61 7.28 2.38
C ALA A 93 7.73 6.23 3.49
N VAL A 94 7.79 4.95 3.12
CA VAL A 94 7.98 3.86 4.07
C VAL A 94 9.39 3.85 4.62
N ASP A 95 10.42 4.01 3.79
CA ASP A 95 11.81 4.07 4.24
C ASP A 95 12.04 5.24 5.19
N TRP A 96 11.49 6.43 4.87
CA TRP A 96 11.50 7.58 5.77
C TRP A 96 10.91 7.22 7.13
N MET A 97 9.72 6.61 7.18
CA MET A 97 9.12 6.20 8.45
C MET A 97 10.01 5.18 9.20
N ARG A 98 10.54 4.17 8.52
CA ARG A 98 11.39 3.12 9.12
C ARG A 98 12.68 3.67 9.71
N ASP A 99 13.24 4.73 9.13
CA ASP A 99 14.46 5.36 9.61
C ASP A 99 14.22 6.22 10.87
N HIS A 100 12.96 6.59 11.14
CA HIS A 100 12.60 7.50 12.23
C HIS A 100 11.93 6.81 13.42
N VAL A 101 11.26 5.66 13.22
CA VAL A 101 10.57 4.95 14.31
C VAL A 101 11.04 3.50 14.43
N TYR A 102 11.03 3.00 15.66
CA TYR A 102 11.33 1.60 15.96
C TYR A 102 10.25 0.67 15.41
N PHE A 103 8.98 1.06 15.54
CA PHE A 103 7.84 0.27 15.10
C PHE A 103 7.04 0.97 13.99
N PRO A 104 7.43 0.79 12.71
CA PRO A 104 6.77 1.38 11.55
C PRO A 104 5.52 0.58 11.14
N ILE A 105 4.40 1.29 10.99
CA ILE A 105 3.08 0.73 10.70
C ILE A 105 2.54 1.36 9.41
N LEU A 106 2.13 0.51 8.47
CA LEU A 106 1.46 0.91 7.25
C LEU A 106 0.01 0.41 7.28
N LEU A 107 -0.95 1.32 7.25
CA LEU A 107 -2.37 0.98 7.13
C LEU A 107 -2.88 1.29 5.73
N LEU A 108 -3.47 0.28 5.08
CA LEU A 108 -4.06 0.42 3.76
C LEU A 108 -5.56 0.67 3.84
N GLU A 109 -6.10 1.51 2.97
CA GLU A 109 -7.55 1.69 2.86
C GLU A 109 -8.24 0.43 2.32
N ASN A 110 -9.45 0.18 2.85
CA ASN A 110 -10.33 -0.86 2.35
C ASN A 110 -11.00 -0.45 1.02
N VAL A 111 -11.61 -1.40 0.32
CA VAL A 111 -12.34 -1.16 -0.95
C VAL A 111 -13.47 -0.14 -0.76
N GLY A 112 -14.13 -0.12 0.40
CA GLY A 112 -15.15 0.86 0.78
C GLY A 112 -14.70 2.32 0.66
N TYR A 113 -13.41 2.61 0.89
CA TYR A 113 -12.85 3.94 0.70
C TYR A 113 -12.99 4.44 -0.74
N PHE A 114 -12.68 3.60 -1.72
CA PHE A 114 -12.74 3.96 -3.14
C PHE A 114 -14.17 4.07 -3.68
N HIS A 115 -15.14 3.43 -3.00
CA HIS A 115 -16.55 3.65 -3.30
C HIS A 115 -17.04 5.01 -2.77
N ARG A 116 -16.56 5.44 -1.60
CA ARG A 116 -16.88 6.77 -1.04
C ARG A 116 -16.21 7.92 -1.80
N TYR A 117 -15.03 7.68 -2.36
CA TYR A 117 -14.24 8.67 -3.08
C TYR A 117 -13.98 8.22 -4.52
N PRO A 118 -14.98 8.33 -5.42
CA PRO A 118 -14.87 7.84 -6.80
C PRO A 118 -13.86 8.63 -7.63
N ASP A 119 -13.52 9.86 -7.23
CA ASP A 119 -12.45 10.67 -7.81
C ASP A 119 -11.05 10.13 -7.51
N ARG A 120 -10.93 9.27 -6.48
CA ARG A 120 -9.68 8.60 -6.13
C ARG A 120 -9.49 7.39 -7.01
N ARG A 121 -8.28 7.28 -7.57
CA ARG A 121 -7.92 6.14 -8.43
C ARG A 121 -7.95 4.84 -7.64
N LYS A 122 -8.74 3.88 -8.12
CA LYS A 122 -8.76 2.51 -7.62
C LYS A 122 -7.36 1.88 -7.78
N PRO A 123 -6.90 1.05 -6.82
CA PRO A 123 -5.65 0.33 -6.94
C PRO A 123 -5.69 -0.66 -8.11
N PHE A 124 -4.57 -0.85 -8.79
CA PHE A 124 -4.42 -1.91 -9.79
C PHE A 124 -4.26 -3.29 -9.15
N LEU A 125 -3.59 -3.38 -7.99
CA LEU A 125 -3.37 -4.63 -7.28
C LEU A 125 -4.51 -4.97 -6.30
N PRO A 126 -4.93 -6.25 -6.23
CA PRO A 126 -5.88 -6.70 -5.20
C PRO A 126 -5.36 -6.41 -3.78
N LEU A 127 -6.28 -6.06 -2.86
CA LEU A 127 -5.93 -5.70 -1.48
C LEU A 127 -5.05 -6.74 -0.78
N ALA A 128 -5.37 -8.04 -0.92
CA ALA A 128 -4.59 -9.10 -0.31
C ALA A 128 -3.12 -9.13 -0.80
N VAL A 129 -2.89 -8.81 -2.08
CA VAL A 129 -1.54 -8.72 -2.63
C VAL A 129 -0.82 -7.54 -1.99
N ARG A 130 -1.46 -6.37 -1.96
CA ARG A 130 -0.88 -5.14 -1.39
C ARG A 130 -0.51 -5.32 0.08
N LEU A 131 -1.42 -5.88 0.90
CA LEU A 131 -1.16 -6.20 2.31
C LEU A 131 0.01 -7.17 2.50
N SER A 132 0.21 -8.10 1.56
CA SER A 132 1.30 -9.09 1.67
C SER A 132 2.67 -8.59 1.24
N MET A 133 2.74 -7.49 0.47
CA MET A 133 3.99 -6.96 -0.06
C MET A 133 4.82 -6.24 1.00
N TRP A 134 4.16 -5.39 1.78
CA TRP A 134 4.81 -4.47 2.72
C TRP A 134 5.48 -5.10 3.94
N PRO A 135 4.96 -6.20 4.52
CA PRO A 135 5.67 -6.92 5.58
C PRO A 135 7.06 -7.40 5.17
N ALA A 136 7.23 -7.78 3.90
CA ALA A 136 8.54 -8.17 3.36
C ALA A 136 9.50 -6.98 3.22
N TYR A 137 8.93 -5.77 3.20
CA TYR A 137 9.65 -4.51 3.18
C TYR A 137 9.92 -3.97 4.60
N GLY A 138 9.69 -4.79 5.64
CA GLY A 138 10.08 -4.47 7.00
C GLY A 138 9.13 -3.52 7.73
N VAL A 139 7.84 -3.52 7.38
CA VAL A 139 6.81 -2.76 8.12
C VAL A 139 5.66 -3.63 8.59
N MET A 140 5.12 -3.32 9.77
CA MET A 140 3.85 -3.89 10.21
C MET A 140 2.76 -3.36 9.30
N THR A 141 1.93 -4.23 8.74
CA THR A 141 0.89 -3.83 7.78
C THR A 141 -0.49 -4.21 8.28
N GLY A 142 -1.46 -3.32 8.12
CA GLY A 142 -2.84 -3.54 8.52
C GLY A 142 -3.84 -2.87 7.58
N LEU A 143 -5.12 -3.03 7.90
CA LEU A 143 -6.23 -2.47 7.14
C LEU A 143 -6.91 -1.36 7.95
N VAL A 144 -7.22 -0.25 7.29
CA VAL A 144 -8.09 0.80 7.83
C VAL A 144 -9.53 0.26 7.86
N PRO A 145 -10.23 0.33 9.00
CA PRO A 145 -11.61 -0.10 9.07
C PRO A 145 -12.51 0.85 8.27
N ASP A 146 -13.71 0.40 7.89
CA ASP A 146 -14.61 1.29 7.18
C ASP A 146 -15.07 2.44 8.08
N LYS A 147 -14.87 3.68 7.59
CA LYS A 147 -15.35 4.88 8.27
C LYS A 147 -16.88 4.83 8.43
N PRO A 148 -17.42 5.04 9.64
CA PRO A 148 -18.85 5.23 9.83
C PRO A 148 -19.38 6.41 9.00
N GLU A 149 -20.56 6.27 8.40
CA GLU A 149 -21.11 7.31 7.51
C GLU A 149 -21.29 8.66 8.22
N ALA A 150 -21.81 8.63 9.45
CA ALA A 150 -22.11 9.83 10.24
C ALA A 150 -20.88 10.53 10.85
N GLU A 151 -19.67 9.96 10.72
CA GLU A 151 -18.46 10.51 11.32
C GLU A 151 -17.63 11.32 10.32
N ASP A 152 -17.14 12.48 10.75
CA ASP A 152 -16.17 13.27 9.99
C ASP A 152 -14.86 12.49 9.74
N GLU A 153 -14.29 12.63 8.54
CA GLU A 153 -13.10 11.88 8.13
C GLU A 153 -11.90 12.13 9.05
N ASN A 154 -11.64 13.38 9.39
CA ASN A 154 -10.48 13.69 10.21
C ASN A 154 -10.66 13.18 11.64
N THR A 155 -11.87 13.27 12.17
CA THR A 155 -12.24 12.71 13.47
C THR A 155 -12.03 11.20 13.51
N PHE A 156 -12.49 10.49 12.47
CA PHE A 156 -12.28 9.05 12.33
C PHE A 156 -10.80 8.67 12.34
N TYR A 157 -9.98 9.28 11.46
CA TYR A 157 -8.56 8.93 11.40
C TYR A 157 -7.79 9.33 12.66
N ARG A 158 -8.15 10.44 13.30
CA ARG A 158 -7.54 10.82 14.59
C ARG A 158 -7.83 9.79 15.66
N ARG A 159 -9.08 9.31 15.75
CA ARG A 159 -9.46 8.24 16.68
C ARG A 159 -8.72 6.94 16.36
N LEU A 160 -8.67 6.55 15.09
CA LEU A 160 -7.94 5.36 14.66
C LEU A 160 -6.48 5.40 15.13
N VAL A 161 -5.77 6.49 14.86
CA VAL A 161 -4.34 6.59 15.20
C VAL A 161 -4.12 6.69 16.71
N ARG A 162 -4.86 7.58 17.40
CA ARG A 162 -4.60 7.89 18.81
C ARG A 162 -5.21 6.90 19.79
N GLU A 163 -6.45 6.48 19.53
CA GLU A 163 -7.24 5.74 20.50
C GLU A 163 -7.23 4.24 20.19
N GLN A 164 -7.39 3.87 18.91
CA GLN A 164 -7.45 2.46 18.52
C GLN A 164 -6.08 1.81 18.35
N LEU A 165 -5.10 2.54 17.79
CA LEU A 165 -3.73 2.04 17.68
C LEU A 165 -2.87 2.47 18.88
N GLY A 166 -3.05 3.69 19.37
CA GLY A 166 -2.11 4.29 20.33
C GLY A 166 -0.76 4.65 19.70
N ALA A 167 -0.70 4.83 18.37
CA ALA A 167 0.55 5.13 17.69
C ALA A 167 1.09 6.51 18.10
N HIS A 168 2.41 6.62 18.26
CA HIS A 168 3.03 7.86 18.74
C HIS A 168 3.03 8.97 17.68
N TYR A 169 3.32 8.61 16.43
CA TYR A 169 3.46 9.54 15.31
C TYR A 169 2.57 9.15 14.13
N SER A 170 2.06 10.15 13.40
CA SER A 170 1.40 9.97 12.11
C SER A 170 2.22 10.68 11.02
N PHE A 171 2.65 9.93 10.01
CA PHE A 171 3.46 10.46 8.91
C PHE A 171 2.58 10.99 7.78
N SER A 172 3.02 12.04 7.11
CA SER A 172 2.35 12.61 5.94
C SER A 172 3.34 13.21 4.96
N GLY A 173 2.96 13.34 3.69
CA GLY A 173 3.80 14.01 2.69
C GLY A 173 3.91 15.51 2.98
N SER A 174 5.09 16.09 2.73
CA SER A 174 5.35 17.52 2.98
C SER A 174 4.39 18.47 2.25
N LYS A 175 3.89 18.09 1.05
CA LYS A 175 2.86 18.83 0.30
C LYS A 175 1.49 18.13 0.32
N ASP A 176 1.11 17.48 1.41
CA ASP A 176 -0.24 16.94 1.57
C ASP A 176 -1.25 18.09 1.75
N PRO A 177 -2.34 18.17 0.95
CA PRO A 177 -3.30 19.27 1.06
C PRO A 177 -4.03 19.28 2.40
N ASN A 178 -4.12 18.14 3.09
CA ASN A 178 -4.79 17.98 4.38
C ASN A 178 -3.77 17.88 5.53
N LYS A 179 -2.53 18.35 5.33
CA LYS A 179 -1.43 18.22 6.29
C LYS A 179 -1.81 18.71 7.68
N GLN A 180 -2.37 19.91 7.82
CA GLN A 180 -2.75 20.49 9.13
C GLN A 180 -3.71 19.60 9.93
N ASP A 181 -4.55 18.82 9.25
CA ASP A 181 -5.44 17.87 9.92
C ASP A 181 -4.74 16.56 10.25
N LYS A 182 -3.83 16.10 9.40
CA LYS A 182 -2.98 14.92 9.67
C LYS A 182 -2.04 15.13 10.85
N GLU A 183 -1.53 16.34 11.04
CA GLU A 183 -0.67 16.73 12.17
C GLU A 183 -1.35 16.50 13.54
N LYS A 184 -2.68 16.54 13.59
CA LYS A 184 -3.47 16.35 14.82
C LYS A 184 -3.69 14.87 15.18
N ARG A 185 -3.23 13.93 14.33
CA ARG A 185 -3.43 12.48 14.50
C ARG A 185 -2.41 11.83 15.45
N GLY A 186 -1.32 12.49 15.77
CA GLY A 186 -0.29 11.99 16.69
C GLY A 186 0.59 13.12 17.22
N ARG A 187 1.77 12.79 17.76
CA ARG A 187 2.83 13.78 17.98
C ARG A 187 3.31 14.29 16.63
N TYR A 188 3.66 15.57 16.56
CA TYR A 188 4.10 16.20 15.31
C TYR A 188 5.42 16.93 15.49
N GLN A 189 6.34 16.68 14.56
CA GLN A 189 7.63 17.36 14.44
C GLN A 189 7.95 17.41 12.95
N SER A 190 7.98 18.60 12.35
CA SER A 190 8.08 18.77 10.89
C SER A 190 9.26 18.02 10.26
N TRP A 191 10.44 18.09 10.87
CA TRP A 191 11.65 17.41 10.41
C TRP A 191 11.64 15.88 10.56
N PHE A 192 10.63 15.32 11.25
CA PHE A 192 10.52 13.90 11.56
C PHE A 192 9.29 13.27 10.86
N THR A 193 8.10 13.85 11.06
CA THR A 193 6.82 13.29 10.60
C THR A 193 6.46 13.67 9.16
N GLU A 194 7.17 14.63 8.56
CA GLU A 194 6.96 14.99 7.17
C GLU A 194 7.89 14.21 6.25
N ILE A 195 7.28 13.46 5.35
CA ILE A 195 8.00 12.75 4.30
C ILE A 195 8.39 13.77 3.22
N PRO A 196 9.69 13.90 2.89
CA PRO A 196 10.14 14.75 1.80
C PRO A 196 9.46 14.36 0.49
N GLU A 197 9.27 15.32 -0.40
CA GLU A 197 8.84 14.98 -1.75
C GLU A 197 9.90 14.09 -2.42
N SER A 198 9.43 13.10 -3.17
CA SER A 198 10.29 12.48 -4.16
C SER A 198 10.42 13.42 -5.36
N ASP A 199 11.61 13.52 -5.94
CA ASP A 199 11.83 14.15 -7.26
C ASP A 199 11.12 13.37 -8.38
N ASP A 200 10.65 12.17 -8.06
CA ASP A 200 9.75 11.37 -8.87
C ASP A 200 8.32 11.99 -8.83
N PRO A 201 7.77 12.46 -9.98
CA PRO A 201 6.42 13.01 -10.01
C PRO A 201 5.45 11.98 -9.43
N ARG A 202 4.55 12.43 -8.54
CA ARG A 202 3.62 11.55 -7.82
C ARG A 202 3.02 10.53 -8.77
N THR A 203 2.74 9.30 -8.33
CA THR A 203 2.04 8.30 -9.17
C THR A 203 0.81 8.93 -9.84
N SER A 204 0.10 9.80 -9.13
CA SER A 204 -1.02 10.61 -9.62
C SER A 204 -0.64 11.51 -10.80
N GLU A 205 0.49 12.19 -10.73
CA GLU A 205 1.00 13.20 -11.65
C GLU A 205 1.71 12.60 -12.88
N ARG A 206 2.50 11.52 -12.69
CA ARG A 206 3.00 10.69 -13.80
C ARG A 206 1.87 10.14 -14.63
N VAL A 207 0.82 9.68 -13.96
CA VAL A 207 -0.38 9.17 -14.61
C VAL A 207 -1.22 10.34 -15.16
N GLU A 208 -1.33 11.52 -14.54
CA GLU A 208 -1.99 12.70 -15.16
C GLU A 208 -1.30 13.15 -16.47
N ARG A 209 0.03 13.16 -16.50
CA ARG A 209 0.79 13.45 -17.72
C ARG A 209 0.57 12.39 -18.81
N LEU A 210 0.34 11.14 -18.44
CA LEU A 210 -0.02 10.05 -19.35
C LEU A 210 -1.51 10.09 -19.79
N PHE A 211 -2.36 10.85 -19.08
CA PHE A 211 -3.82 10.89 -19.27
C PHE A 211 -4.28 12.22 -19.90
N GLY A 212 -3.35 13.05 -20.38
CA GLY A 212 -3.65 14.22 -21.22
C GLY A 212 -4.41 15.35 -20.55
N GLY A 213 -4.38 15.44 -19.21
CA GLY A 213 -5.10 16.49 -18.47
C GLY A 213 -6.62 16.33 -18.52
N SER A 214 -7.23 16.11 -17.35
CA SER A 214 -8.66 16.35 -17.10
C SER A 214 -9.64 15.96 -18.21
N GLN A 215 -9.85 14.66 -18.42
CA GLN A 215 -11.16 14.16 -18.83
C GLN A 215 -11.53 12.97 -17.94
N ILE A 216 -12.44 13.25 -17.01
CA ILE A 216 -13.22 12.28 -16.26
C ILE A 216 -13.95 11.44 -17.31
N LEU A 217 -13.73 10.13 -17.30
CA LEU A 217 -14.54 9.21 -18.09
C LEU A 217 -15.50 8.51 -17.14
N ASP A 218 -16.69 9.08 -17.06
CA ASP A 218 -17.92 8.39 -16.70
C ASP A 218 -18.03 7.14 -17.59
N GLY A 219 -17.88 5.98 -16.98
CA GLY A 219 -17.94 4.71 -17.67
C GLY A 219 -18.27 3.63 -16.65
N GLU A 220 -19.55 3.47 -16.38
CA GLU A 220 -20.09 2.28 -15.71
C GLU A 220 -19.50 1.04 -16.40
N SER A 221 -18.79 0.21 -15.62
CA SER A 221 -18.46 -1.14 -16.05
C SER A 221 -18.97 -2.09 -14.98
N ASP A 222 -19.94 -2.90 -15.36
CA ASP A 222 -20.47 -4.00 -14.56
C ASP A 222 -19.33 -4.89 -14.05
N GLU A 223 -19.09 -4.85 -12.74
CA GLU A 223 -18.17 -5.80 -12.08
C GLU A 223 -18.88 -7.16 -11.98
N PRO A 224 -18.26 -8.28 -12.39
CA PRO A 224 -18.86 -9.59 -12.22
C PRO A 224 -18.89 -10.00 -10.74
N GLU A 225 -20.06 -10.41 -10.25
CA GLU A 225 -20.25 -10.98 -8.91
C GLU A 225 -19.32 -12.18 -8.69
N PHE A 226 -18.37 -12.05 -7.75
CA PHE A 226 -17.47 -13.13 -7.36
C PHE A 226 -18.20 -14.18 -6.50
N ARG A 227 -18.76 -15.21 -7.15
CA ARG A 227 -19.09 -16.48 -6.49
C ARG A 227 -18.00 -17.53 -6.79
N GLU A 228 -17.35 -17.95 -5.70
CA GLU A 228 -16.43 -19.08 -5.56
C GLU A 228 -15.11 -19.06 -6.37
N TRP A 229 -14.00 -19.02 -5.65
CA TRP A 229 -12.64 -19.17 -6.18
C TRP A 229 -12.42 -20.57 -6.76
N PRO A 230 -11.99 -20.73 -8.03
CA PRO A 230 -11.59 -22.04 -8.53
C PRO A 230 -10.28 -22.48 -7.88
N ARG A 231 -10.24 -23.72 -7.38
CA ARG A 231 -8.99 -24.39 -6.98
C ARG A 231 -8.10 -24.57 -8.22
N ILE A 232 -7.10 -23.71 -8.40
CA ILE A 232 -6.22 -23.74 -9.58
C ILE A 232 -5.28 -24.95 -9.51
N LYS A 233 -5.39 -25.85 -10.50
CA LYS A 233 -4.40 -26.89 -10.82
C LYS A 233 -3.10 -26.23 -11.31
N ARG A 234 -1.96 -26.69 -10.79
CA ARG A 234 -0.61 -26.19 -11.09
C ARG A 234 -0.37 -26.08 -12.62
N TYR A 235 -0.16 -24.86 -13.11
CA TYR A 235 0.32 -24.61 -14.47
C TYR A 235 1.85 -24.59 -14.50
N ARG A 236 2.47 -25.30 -15.45
CA ARG A 236 3.90 -25.19 -15.76
C ARG A 236 4.10 -24.00 -16.70
N LEU A 237 5.01 -23.10 -16.34
CA LEU A 237 5.44 -21.99 -17.22
C LEU A 237 6.22 -22.53 -18.43
N PRO A 238 6.10 -21.91 -19.62
CA PRO A 238 6.91 -22.24 -20.79
C PRO A 238 8.39 -21.88 -20.55
N ARG A 239 9.29 -22.74 -21.03
CA ARG A 239 10.74 -22.49 -20.98
C ARG A 239 11.11 -21.44 -22.02
N GLY A 240 11.78 -20.36 -21.60
CA GLY A 240 12.48 -19.46 -22.50
C GLY A 240 12.37 -17.98 -22.16
N TYR A 241 12.89 -17.56 -21.00
CA TYR A 241 13.40 -16.20 -20.78
C TYR A 241 14.53 -16.31 -19.76
N GLY A 242 15.75 -16.19 -20.27
CA GLY A 242 16.99 -16.38 -19.53
C GLY A 242 18.17 -16.42 -20.49
N GLN A 243 18.59 -15.23 -20.92
CA GLN A 243 19.99 -14.89 -21.18
C GLN A 243 20.23 -13.51 -20.57
#